data_AF-A0A9N9G024-F1
#
_entry.id   AF-A0A9N9G024-F1
#
_cell.length_a   1.000
_cell.length_b   1.000
_cell.length_c   1.000
_cell.angle_alpha   90.00
_cell.angle_beta   90.00
_cell.angle_gamma   90.00
#
_symmetry.space_group_name_H-M   'P 1'
#
loop_
_entity.id
_entity.type
_entity.pdbx_description
1 polymer ?
#
loop_
_entity_poly.entity_id
_entity_poly.type
_entity_poly.pdbx_seq_one_letter_code
_entity_poly.pdbx_strand_id
1 'polypeptide(L)'
;MSWQTYIDEQLLGTGKISKAGIYGHDGTLWAGSPNFSPKPEEVKIIIESFDNPQKIQESGIHCSGVKYFTLSHNDQNLHGKKGTAGVIAEKTNQAVIIGTYEEGTAPGEANKIIGSLGDYLRSMSEFDFNEHSHRRYNPLTNSWVLCSPHRTKRPWQGQQETADNESLPSYDPSCYLCPGNRRAQGDTNPEYQNTFVFTNDFAAVKSDQPQFLHKSDGVRGECKVMCFSPKHNITVAEMSKDAIIPVIKAWIEVYRNSFSIPYINHVQIFENKGAIMGCSNPHPHCQIWCTELIPEEPTKEIISMTKYYEKNNSCLLCDYVLLETLKLKDKPRIVCENDSFVCVTPFWAIWPYETMIIAKSHITSLIELDGEKQLSDLADIIRRITCRYDNVFKCSFPYSMGIHQAPIDEKDHSHDSHLHLHFYPPLLRSSTVKKFLVGYEMLAEPQRDLTPEQAADTLRKCSEIHYKQEK
;
A
#
# COMPACT_ATOMS: atom_id res chain seq x y z
N MET A 1 -12.41 -12.62 -22.29
CA MET A 1 -13.25 -13.69 -22.86
C MET A 1 -13.46 -14.70 -21.74
N SER A 2 -14.67 -15.24 -21.52
CA SER A 2 -14.88 -16.21 -20.44
C SER A 2 -14.26 -17.57 -20.82
N TRP A 3 -13.91 -18.40 -19.84
CA TRP A 3 -13.39 -19.74 -20.10
C TRP A 3 -14.35 -20.60 -20.93
N GLN A 4 -15.66 -20.43 -20.73
CA GLN A 4 -16.69 -21.14 -21.47
C GLN A 4 -16.72 -20.75 -22.96
N THR A 5 -16.45 -19.48 -23.29
CA THR A 5 -16.39 -19.03 -24.70
C THR A 5 -15.28 -19.76 -25.48
N TYR A 6 -14.15 -20.08 -24.85
CA TYR A 6 -13.10 -20.87 -25.51
C TYR A 6 -13.57 -22.30 -25.84
N ILE A 7 -14.32 -22.93 -24.93
CA ILE A 7 -14.94 -24.24 -25.17
C ILE A 7 -15.96 -24.16 -26.31
N ASP A 8 -16.92 -23.25 -26.21
CA ASP A 8 -18.08 -23.23 -27.10
C ASP A 8 -17.72 -22.76 -28.51
N GLU A 9 -16.93 -21.70 -28.64
CA GLU A 9 -16.65 -21.08 -29.94
C GLU A 9 -15.37 -21.62 -30.58
N GLN A 10 -14.29 -21.79 -29.81
CA GLN A 10 -12.97 -22.11 -30.37
C GLN A 10 -12.67 -23.62 -30.40
N LEU A 11 -13.36 -24.43 -29.59
CA LEU A 11 -13.24 -25.88 -29.64
C LEU A 11 -14.46 -26.51 -30.31
N LEU A 12 -15.64 -26.48 -29.68
CA LEU A 12 -16.83 -27.16 -30.18
C LEU A 12 -17.39 -26.47 -31.44
N GLY A 13 -17.31 -25.14 -31.51
CA GLY A 13 -17.75 -24.35 -32.67
C GLY A 13 -17.03 -24.71 -33.98
N THR A 14 -15.87 -25.37 -33.91
CA THR A 14 -15.17 -25.90 -35.08
C THR A 14 -15.85 -27.12 -35.72
N GLY A 15 -16.70 -27.82 -34.96
CA GLY A 15 -17.30 -29.10 -35.36
C GLY A 15 -16.33 -30.28 -35.39
N LYS A 16 -15.07 -30.09 -34.97
CA LYS A 16 -14.01 -31.11 -35.01
C LYS A 16 -13.67 -31.67 -33.62
N ILE A 17 -13.93 -30.91 -32.56
CA ILE A 17 -13.77 -31.36 -31.18
C ILE A 17 -15.14 -31.78 -30.65
N SER A 18 -15.28 -33.03 -30.22
CA SER A 18 -16.57 -33.58 -29.76
C SER A 18 -16.91 -33.13 -28.35
N LYS A 19 -15.91 -33.14 -27.46
CA LYS A 19 -16.04 -32.75 -26.06
C LYS A 19 -14.74 -32.13 -25.57
N ALA A 20 -14.83 -31.17 -24.68
CA ALA A 20 -13.66 -30.54 -24.09
C ALA A 20 -13.92 -29.97 -22.69
N GLY A 21 -12.86 -29.78 -21.94
CA GLY A 21 -12.86 -29.10 -20.66
C GLY A 21 -11.53 -28.41 -20.38
N ILE A 22 -11.60 -27.29 -19.66
CA ILE A 22 -10.45 -26.55 -19.16
C ILE A 22 -10.42 -26.73 -17.65
N TYR A 23 -9.28 -27.19 -17.13
CA TYR A 23 -9.07 -27.49 -15.73
C TYR A 23 -7.90 -26.67 -15.18
N GLY A 24 -8.01 -26.14 -13.98
CA GLY A 24 -6.84 -25.61 -13.26
C GLY A 24 -5.80 -26.71 -13.04
N HIS A 25 -4.55 -26.33 -12.76
CA HIS A 25 -3.48 -27.29 -12.42
C HIS A 25 -3.74 -28.08 -11.13
N ASP A 26 -4.70 -27.64 -10.33
CA ASP A 26 -5.23 -28.35 -9.15
C ASP A 26 -6.29 -29.42 -9.51
N GLY A 27 -6.71 -29.50 -10.78
CA GLY A 27 -7.76 -30.38 -11.27
C GLY A 27 -9.18 -29.80 -11.21
N THR A 28 -9.35 -28.55 -10.76
CA THR A 28 -10.66 -27.89 -10.69
C THR A 28 -11.19 -27.57 -12.09
N LEU A 29 -12.42 -27.98 -12.43
CA LEU A 29 -13.05 -27.66 -13.71
C LEU A 29 -13.41 -26.16 -13.78
N TRP A 30 -12.90 -25.46 -14.78
CA TRP A 30 -13.20 -24.03 -15.01
C TRP A 30 -14.26 -23.82 -16.10
N ALA A 31 -14.26 -24.67 -17.13
CA ALA A 31 -15.25 -24.68 -18.20
C ALA A 31 -15.29 -26.05 -18.87
N GLY A 32 -16.45 -26.45 -19.39
CA GLY A 32 -16.61 -27.75 -20.03
C GLY A 32 -17.80 -27.83 -20.96
N SER A 33 -17.70 -28.70 -21.96
CA SER A 33 -18.80 -29.00 -22.87
C SER A 33 -19.84 -29.90 -22.20
N PRO A 34 -21.11 -29.88 -22.65
CA PRO A 34 -22.14 -30.79 -22.15
C PRO A 34 -21.69 -32.26 -22.19
N ASN A 35 -21.95 -33.01 -21.11
CA ASN A 35 -21.62 -34.43 -20.98
C ASN A 35 -20.13 -34.78 -21.12
N PHE A 36 -19.23 -33.82 -20.84
CA PHE A 36 -17.81 -34.08 -20.61
C PHE A 36 -17.54 -34.12 -19.12
N SER A 37 -17.51 -35.33 -18.56
CA SER A 37 -17.33 -35.56 -17.13
C SER A 37 -16.25 -36.61 -16.84
N PRO A 38 -14.96 -36.34 -17.15
CA PRO A 38 -13.86 -37.11 -16.63
C PRO A 38 -13.90 -37.18 -15.10
N LYS A 39 -13.48 -38.31 -14.53
CA LYS A 39 -13.37 -38.43 -13.07
C LYS A 39 -12.23 -37.56 -12.56
N PRO A 40 -12.31 -37.01 -11.33
CA PRO A 40 -11.21 -36.22 -10.76
C PRO A 40 -9.86 -36.94 -10.79
N GLU A 41 -9.84 -38.25 -10.57
CA GLU A 41 -8.62 -39.07 -10.63
C GLU A 41 -8.05 -39.17 -12.05
N GLU A 42 -8.89 -39.19 -13.08
CA GLU A 42 -8.48 -39.20 -14.49
C GLU A 42 -7.81 -37.87 -14.85
N VAL A 43 -8.43 -36.74 -14.48
CA VAL A 43 -7.89 -35.39 -14.69
C VAL A 43 -6.55 -35.23 -13.97
N LYS A 44 -6.48 -35.66 -12.71
CA LYS A 44 -5.24 -35.61 -11.93
C LYS A 44 -4.11 -36.39 -12.58
N ILE A 45 -4.37 -37.59 -13.09
CA ILE A 45 -3.36 -38.39 -13.81
C ILE A 45 -2.91 -37.68 -15.09
N ILE A 46 -3.82 -37.06 -15.84
CA ILE A 46 -3.48 -36.29 -17.05
C ILE A 46 -2.59 -35.09 -16.68
N ILE A 47 -2.93 -34.32 -15.65
CA ILE A 47 -2.14 -33.16 -15.20
C ILE A 47 -0.76 -33.60 -14.70
N GLU A 48 -0.68 -34.61 -13.84
CA GLU A 48 0.59 -35.16 -13.34
C GLU A 48 1.47 -35.68 -14.48
N SER A 49 0.86 -36.15 -15.58
CA SER A 49 1.60 -36.80 -16.65
C SER A 49 2.59 -35.89 -17.36
N PHE A 50 2.30 -34.59 -17.46
CA PHE A 50 3.20 -33.60 -18.09
C PHE A 50 4.56 -33.50 -17.39
N ASP A 51 4.62 -33.79 -16.09
CA ASP A 51 5.86 -33.81 -15.32
C ASP A 51 6.37 -35.24 -15.12
N ASN A 52 5.47 -36.24 -15.01
CA ASN A 52 5.81 -37.65 -14.88
C ASN A 52 4.89 -38.58 -15.70
N PRO A 53 5.32 -39.04 -16.89
CA PRO A 53 4.46 -39.81 -17.79
C PRO A 53 4.30 -41.29 -17.41
N GLN A 54 4.90 -41.77 -16.32
CA GLN A 54 4.95 -43.20 -16.00
C GLN A 54 3.56 -43.85 -15.98
N LYS A 55 2.58 -43.23 -15.31
CA LYS A 55 1.21 -43.78 -15.20
C LYS A 55 0.50 -43.91 -16.55
N ILE A 56 0.66 -42.93 -17.43
CA ILE A 56 0.02 -42.94 -18.76
C ILE A 56 0.76 -43.86 -19.74
N GLN A 57 2.05 -44.14 -19.52
CA GLN A 57 2.81 -45.12 -20.29
C GLN A 57 2.43 -46.54 -19.90
N GLU A 58 2.23 -46.82 -18.60
CA GLU A 58 1.85 -48.14 -18.10
C GLU A 58 0.38 -48.47 -18.37
N SER A 59 -0.52 -47.52 -18.12
CA SER A 59 -1.97 -47.79 -18.09
C SER A 59 -2.77 -47.14 -19.22
N GLY A 60 -2.17 -46.26 -20.02
CA GLY A 60 -2.85 -45.44 -21.02
C GLY A 60 -3.53 -44.21 -20.41
N ILE A 61 -4.02 -43.32 -21.27
CA ILE A 61 -4.73 -42.11 -20.85
C ILE A 61 -6.20 -42.47 -20.64
N HIS A 62 -6.74 -42.20 -19.46
CA HIS A 62 -8.16 -42.39 -19.17
C HIS A 62 -8.85 -41.03 -19.12
N CYS A 63 -9.97 -40.90 -19.84
CA CYS A 63 -10.75 -39.67 -19.87
C CYS A 63 -12.23 -40.01 -20.08
N SER A 64 -13.10 -39.57 -19.16
CA SER A 64 -14.54 -39.88 -19.17
C SER A 64 -14.82 -41.39 -19.22
N GLY A 65 -14.04 -42.19 -18.48
CA GLY A 65 -14.17 -43.65 -18.44
C GLY A 65 -13.68 -44.38 -19.70
N VAL A 66 -13.09 -43.66 -20.66
CA VAL A 66 -12.54 -44.25 -21.89
C VAL A 66 -11.02 -44.29 -21.81
N LYS A 67 -10.44 -45.48 -22.06
CA LYS A 67 -9.00 -45.68 -22.18
C LYS A 67 -8.51 -45.40 -23.61
N TYR A 68 -7.49 -44.56 -23.73
CA TYR A 68 -6.77 -44.23 -24.95
C TYR A 68 -5.31 -44.70 -24.85
N PHE A 69 -4.75 -45.19 -25.95
CA PHE A 69 -3.33 -45.50 -26.04
C PHE A 69 -2.54 -44.20 -26.20
N THR A 70 -1.52 -44.01 -25.36
CA THR A 70 -0.61 -42.86 -25.41
C THR A 70 0.20 -42.88 -26.71
N LEU A 71 0.07 -41.85 -27.53
CA LEU A 71 0.81 -41.72 -28.79
C LEU A 71 2.05 -40.83 -28.65
N SER A 72 1.89 -39.68 -27.99
CA SER A 72 2.97 -38.72 -27.77
C SER A 72 2.76 -37.98 -26.47
N HIS A 73 3.86 -37.60 -25.84
CA HIS A 73 3.91 -36.87 -24.59
C HIS A 73 5.16 -35.99 -24.57
N ASN A 74 5.03 -34.76 -24.11
CA ASN A 74 6.11 -33.91 -23.62
C ASN A 74 5.58 -33.03 -22.46
N ASP A 75 6.35 -32.03 -22.05
CA ASP A 75 6.02 -31.11 -20.96
C ASP A 75 4.82 -30.18 -21.23
N GLN A 76 4.31 -30.14 -22.47
CA GLN A 76 3.23 -29.22 -22.88
C GLN A 76 2.04 -29.91 -23.56
N ASN A 77 2.23 -31.07 -24.17
CA ASN A 77 1.30 -31.73 -25.07
C ASN A 77 1.19 -33.22 -24.73
N LEU A 78 -0.03 -33.73 -24.74
CA LEU A 78 -0.34 -35.14 -24.53
C LEU A 78 -1.37 -35.60 -25.57
N HIS A 79 -1.05 -36.65 -26.33
CA HIS A 79 -1.97 -37.21 -27.32
C HIS A 79 -2.24 -38.69 -27.06
N GLY A 80 -3.51 -39.07 -27.10
CA GLY A 80 -3.98 -40.44 -26.99
C GLY A 80 -4.94 -40.83 -28.12
N LYS A 81 -4.99 -42.11 -28.46
CA LYS A 81 -5.85 -42.65 -29.53
C LYS A 81 -6.60 -43.91 -29.11
N LYS A 82 -7.83 -44.05 -29.60
CA LYS A 82 -8.66 -45.27 -29.50
C LYS A 82 -9.40 -45.46 -30.83
N GLY A 83 -8.91 -46.40 -31.66
CA GLY A 83 -9.49 -46.60 -32.99
C GLY A 83 -9.33 -45.35 -33.85
N THR A 84 -10.44 -44.78 -34.34
CA THR A 84 -10.48 -43.51 -35.09
C THR A 84 -10.68 -42.27 -34.21
N ALA A 85 -10.98 -42.46 -32.91
CA ALA A 85 -11.14 -41.40 -31.92
C ALA A 85 -9.84 -41.11 -31.15
N GLY A 86 -9.78 -39.97 -30.45
CA GLY A 86 -8.62 -39.62 -29.63
C GLY A 86 -8.90 -38.60 -28.54
N VAL A 87 -7.89 -38.38 -27.71
CA VAL A 87 -7.83 -37.39 -26.63
C VAL A 87 -6.56 -36.59 -26.79
N ILE A 88 -6.67 -35.27 -26.61
CA ILE A 88 -5.57 -34.32 -26.68
C ILE A 88 -5.63 -33.49 -25.40
N ALA A 89 -4.49 -33.32 -24.74
CA ALA A 89 -4.36 -32.39 -23.63
C ALA A 89 -3.19 -31.44 -23.84
N GLU A 90 -3.39 -30.16 -23.51
CA GLU A 90 -2.42 -29.08 -23.64
C GLU A 90 -2.26 -28.37 -22.30
N LYS A 91 -1.03 -28.35 -21.76
CA LYS A 91 -0.66 -27.61 -20.54
C LYS A 91 -0.36 -26.16 -20.88
N THR A 92 -1.04 -25.23 -20.21
CA THR A 92 -0.84 -23.78 -20.34
C THR A 92 -0.27 -23.21 -19.04
N ASN A 93 -0.02 -21.90 -18.98
CA ASN A 93 0.47 -21.27 -17.74
C ASN A 93 -0.54 -21.42 -16.58
N GLN A 94 -1.84 -21.34 -16.87
CA GLN A 94 -2.90 -21.29 -15.84
C GLN A 94 -3.73 -22.58 -15.72
N ALA A 95 -3.79 -23.38 -16.79
CA ALA A 95 -4.74 -24.48 -16.88
C ALA A 95 -4.24 -25.60 -17.82
N VAL A 96 -4.92 -26.74 -17.79
CA VAL A 96 -4.82 -27.82 -18.77
C VAL A 96 -6.12 -27.89 -19.57
N ILE A 97 -6.00 -27.83 -20.89
CA ILE A 97 -7.11 -28.06 -21.82
C ILE A 97 -7.13 -29.55 -22.12
N ILE A 98 -8.29 -30.20 -22.03
CA ILE A 98 -8.47 -31.59 -22.41
C ILE A 98 -9.62 -31.65 -23.41
N GLY A 99 -9.38 -32.18 -24.59
CA GLY A 99 -10.41 -32.37 -25.62
C GLY A 99 -10.37 -33.74 -26.25
N THR A 100 -11.53 -34.23 -26.67
CA THR A 100 -11.69 -35.48 -27.40
C THR A 100 -12.27 -35.23 -28.78
N TYR A 101 -11.93 -36.10 -29.72
CA TYR A 101 -12.54 -36.14 -31.06
C TYR A 101 -12.99 -37.56 -31.39
N GLU A 102 -13.99 -37.67 -32.26
CA GLU A 102 -14.62 -38.94 -32.64
C GLU A 102 -14.36 -39.30 -34.11
N GLU A 103 -14.93 -40.42 -34.56
CA GLU A 103 -14.86 -40.90 -35.93
C GLU A 103 -15.36 -39.84 -36.92
N GLY A 104 -14.57 -39.56 -37.96
CA GLY A 104 -14.84 -38.51 -38.95
C GLY A 104 -13.97 -37.26 -38.80
N THR A 105 -13.25 -37.09 -37.69
CA THR A 105 -12.25 -36.02 -37.55
C THR A 105 -10.83 -36.55 -37.77
N ALA A 106 -10.07 -35.89 -38.65
CA ALA A 106 -8.67 -36.23 -38.84
C ALA A 106 -7.84 -35.82 -37.61
N PRO A 107 -6.99 -36.69 -37.03
CA PRO A 107 -6.22 -36.38 -35.82
C PRO A 107 -5.39 -35.09 -35.93
N GLY A 108 -4.82 -34.81 -37.11
CA GLY A 108 -4.05 -33.59 -37.35
C GLY A 108 -4.87 -32.30 -37.24
N GLU A 109 -6.16 -32.33 -37.58
CA GLU A 109 -7.06 -31.17 -37.44
C GLU A 109 -7.37 -30.91 -35.96
N ALA A 110 -7.71 -31.96 -35.20
CA ALA A 110 -7.99 -31.86 -33.77
C ALA A 110 -6.77 -31.37 -32.98
N ASN A 111 -5.57 -31.91 -33.30
CA ASN A 111 -4.30 -31.46 -32.70
C ASN A 111 -4.06 -29.97 -32.96
N LYS A 112 -4.30 -29.50 -34.20
CA LYS A 112 -4.11 -28.10 -34.56
C LYS A 112 -5.05 -27.18 -33.78
N ILE A 113 -6.32 -27.57 -33.60
CA ILE A 113 -7.33 -26.75 -32.91
C ILE A 113 -6.98 -26.60 -31.42
N ILE A 114 -6.81 -27.71 -30.71
CA ILE A 114 -6.51 -27.67 -29.27
C ILE A 114 -5.11 -27.09 -29.03
N GLY A 115 -4.13 -27.45 -29.87
CA GLY A 115 -2.78 -26.89 -29.81
C GLY A 115 -2.74 -25.38 -30.02
N SER A 116 -3.48 -24.84 -31.01
CA SER A 116 -3.53 -23.38 -31.24
C SER A 116 -4.14 -22.61 -30.08
N LEU A 117 -5.18 -23.16 -29.43
CA LEU A 117 -5.73 -22.56 -28.21
C LEU A 117 -4.74 -22.67 -27.04
N GLY A 118 -4.05 -23.79 -26.91
CA GLY A 118 -2.97 -23.98 -25.93
C GLY A 118 -1.85 -22.95 -26.10
N ASP A 119 -1.37 -22.75 -27.33
CA ASP A 119 -0.35 -21.75 -27.67
C ASP A 119 -0.83 -20.33 -27.38
N TYR A 120 -2.08 -20.01 -27.74
CA TYR A 120 -2.68 -18.72 -27.44
C TYR A 120 -2.73 -18.47 -25.92
N LEU A 121 -3.20 -19.43 -25.12
CA LEU A 121 -3.28 -19.33 -23.66
C LEU A 121 -1.90 -19.34 -22.99
N ARG A 122 -0.89 -19.99 -23.57
CA ARG A 122 0.52 -19.88 -23.15
C ARG A 122 1.12 -18.50 -23.49
N SER A 123 0.71 -17.91 -24.61
CA SER A 123 1.16 -16.57 -25.05
C SER A 123 0.52 -15.43 -24.25
N MET A 124 -0.59 -15.69 -23.56
CA MET A 124 -1.11 -14.80 -22.52
C MET A 124 -0.17 -14.86 -21.31
N SER A 125 0.74 -13.88 -21.20
CA SER A 125 1.65 -13.78 -20.05
C SER A 125 0.86 -13.63 -18.75
N GLU A 126 1.36 -14.27 -17.68
CA GLU A 126 0.87 -13.99 -16.33
C GLU A 126 1.05 -12.51 -16.02
N PHE A 127 0.06 -11.93 -15.34
CA PHE A 127 0.13 -10.54 -14.92
C PHE A 127 1.20 -10.38 -13.83
N ASP A 128 2.41 -10.01 -14.22
CA ASP A 128 3.47 -9.63 -13.29
C ASP A 128 3.31 -8.19 -12.79
N PHE A 129 2.98 -8.03 -11.50
CA PHE A 129 2.86 -6.73 -10.83
C PHE A 129 4.16 -5.93 -10.76
N ASN A 130 5.32 -6.53 -11.04
CA ASN A 130 6.63 -5.87 -11.05
C ASN A 130 7.10 -5.46 -12.45
N GLU A 131 6.37 -5.81 -13.51
CA GLU A 131 6.73 -5.43 -14.88
C GLU A 131 5.56 -4.73 -15.60
N HIS A 132 4.33 -5.22 -15.42
CA HIS A 132 3.15 -4.68 -16.10
C HIS A 132 2.50 -3.51 -15.36
N SER A 133 2.14 -2.47 -16.11
CA SER A 133 1.38 -1.35 -15.57
C SER A 133 -0.03 -1.78 -15.15
N HIS A 134 -0.47 -1.32 -13.98
CA HIS A 134 -1.81 -1.61 -13.42
C HIS A 134 -2.29 -0.45 -12.56
N ARG A 135 -3.57 -0.49 -12.16
CA ARG A 135 -4.13 0.44 -11.18
C ARG A 135 -4.42 -0.28 -9.88
N ARG A 136 -4.18 0.40 -8.76
CA ARG A 136 -4.55 -0.06 -7.41
C ARG A 136 -5.55 0.91 -6.81
N TYR A 137 -6.57 0.38 -6.14
CA TYR A 137 -7.63 1.18 -5.55
C TYR A 137 -7.27 1.57 -4.12
N ASN A 138 -7.45 2.86 -3.79
CA ASN A 138 -7.39 3.38 -2.43
C ASN A 138 -8.81 3.41 -1.84
N PRO A 139 -9.13 2.51 -0.89
CA PRO A 139 -10.44 2.47 -0.28
C PRO A 139 -10.68 3.59 0.74
N LEU A 140 -9.63 4.26 1.23
CA LEU A 140 -9.75 5.41 2.14
C LEU A 140 -10.24 6.66 1.42
N THR A 141 -9.73 6.92 0.22
CA THR A 141 -10.05 8.15 -0.54
C THR A 141 -10.96 7.89 -1.74
N ASN A 142 -11.41 6.64 -1.93
CA ASN A 142 -12.19 6.20 -3.08
C ASN A 142 -11.57 6.62 -4.43
N SER A 143 -10.26 6.39 -4.57
CA SER A 143 -9.48 6.82 -5.74
C SER A 143 -8.57 5.68 -6.24
N TRP A 144 -7.85 5.93 -7.33
CA TRP A 144 -6.94 4.95 -7.93
C TRP A 144 -5.53 5.53 -8.04
N VAL A 145 -4.54 4.65 -8.01
CA VAL A 145 -3.14 4.96 -8.31
C VAL A 145 -2.65 4.09 -9.47
N LEU A 146 -2.06 4.71 -10.48
CA LEU A 146 -1.39 4.02 -11.58
C LEU A 146 0.00 3.54 -11.12
N CYS A 147 0.26 2.25 -11.22
CA CYS A 147 1.55 1.64 -10.92
C CYS A 147 2.26 1.31 -12.24
N SER A 148 3.50 1.79 -12.42
CA SER A 148 4.32 1.54 -13.61
C SER A 148 5.75 1.13 -13.22
N PRO A 149 5.94 -0.12 -12.74
CA PRO A 149 7.17 -0.57 -12.08
C PRO A 149 8.45 -0.44 -12.92
N HIS A 150 8.34 -0.56 -14.24
CA HIS A 150 9.47 -0.48 -15.17
C HIS A 150 10.04 0.94 -15.32
N ARG A 151 9.35 1.99 -14.83
CA ARG A 151 9.81 3.39 -14.98
C ARG A 151 11.08 3.71 -14.19
N THR A 152 11.39 2.95 -13.15
CA THR A 152 12.68 3.07 -12.43
C THR A 152 13.89 2.81 -13.34
N LYS A 153 13.74 1.98 -14.39
CA LYS A 153 14.81 1.65 -15.36
C LYS A 153 15.17 2.82 -16.29
N ARG A 154 14.33 3.87 -16.37
CA ARG A 154 14.58 5.03 -17.25
C ARG A 154 15.78 5.86 -16.75
N PRO A 155 16.76 6.23 -17.60
CA PRO A 155 17.85 7.11 -17.21
C PRO A 155 17.33 8.46 -16.67
N TRP A 156 17.82 8.91 -15.52
CA TRP A 156 17.49 10.23 -14.96
C TRP A 156 18.57 11.24 -15.34
N GLN A 157 18.17 12.32 -16.01
CA GLN A 157 19.03 13.47 -16.36
C GLN A 157 18.44 14.79 -15.85
N GLY A 158 17.44 14.72 -14.96
CA GLY A 158 16.77 15.90 -14.41
C GLY A 158 17.49 16.48 -13.19
N GLN A 159 16.80 17.38 -12.48
CA GLN A 159 17.30 18.05 -11.29
C GLN A 159 17.81 17.04 -10.24
N GLN A 160 18.92 17.40 -9.59
CA GLN A 160 19.44 16.72 -8.42
C GLN A 160 19.30 17.69 -7.23
N GLU A 161 18.72 17.19 -6.15
CA GLU A 161 18.62 17.88 -4.86
C GLU A 161 19.95 17.80 -4.10
N THR A 162 20.15 18.68 -3.12
CA THR A 162 21.28 18.60 -2.19
C THR A 162 20.94 17.63 -1.08
N ALA A 163 21.82 16.66 -0.82
CA ALA A 163 21.64 15.74 0.31
C ALA A 163 21.82 16.50 1.63
N ASP A 164 20.86 16.36 2.55
CA ASP A 164 20.92 16.98 3.87
C ASP A 164 21.72 16.08 4.83
N ASN A 165 22.99 16.46 5.00
CA ASN A 165 23.96 15.85 5.91
C ASN A 165 24.65 16.90 6.80
N GLU A 166 24.09 18.10 6.91
CA GLU A 166 24.75 19.18 7.65
C GLU A 166 24.78 18.90 9.15
N SER A 167 25.93 19.18 9.77
CA SER A 167 26.10 19.10 11.21
C SER A 167 25.63 20.41 11.84
N LEU A 168 24.39 20.44 12.31
CA LEU A 168 23.83 21.59 13.02
C LEU A 168 24.35 21.67 14.47
N PRO A 169 24.45 22.89 15.05
CA PRO A 169 24.79 23.05 16.46
C PRO A 169 23.62 22.60 17.35
N SER A 170 23.89 22.11 18.56
CA SER A 170 22.82 21.71 19.50
C SER A 170 21.92 22.87 19.93
N TYR A 171 22.43 24.10 19.84
CA TYR A 171 21.70 25.33 20.07
C TYR A 171 22.18 26.37 19.05
N ASP A 172 21.22 27.03 18.42
CA ASP A 172 21.49 28.12 17.47
C ASP A 172 20.90 29.43 18.02
N PRO A 173 21.72 30.44 18.36
CA PRO A 173 21.24 31.71 18.90
C PRO A 173 20.40 32.53 17.89
N SER A 174 20.44 32.18 16.60
CA SER A 174 19.63 32.82 15.55
C SER A 174 18.32 32.09 15.27
N CYS A 175 18.16 30.86 15.77
CA CYS A 175 16.96 30.05 15.56
C CYS A 175 15.80 30.54 16.43
N TYR A 176 14.72 31.00 15.81
CA TYR A 176 13.53 31.51 16.52
C TYR A 176 12.71 30.45 17.29
N LEU A 177 13.10 29.17 17.22
CA LEU A 177 12.47 28.06 17.94
C LEU A 177 13.30 27.56 19.12
N CYS A 178 14.59 27.92 19.23
CA CYS A 178 15.42 27.48 20.35
C CYS A 178 14.96 28.10 21.69
N PRO A 179 15.21 27.43 22.83
CA PRO A 179 14.89 27.96 24.16
C PRO A 179 15.56 29.31 24.41
N GLY A 180 14.89 30.23 25.11
CA GLY A 180 15.42 31.57 25.43
C GLY A 180 15.55 32.54 24.25
N ASN A 181 15.40 32.08 23.00
CA ASN A 181 15.50 32.93 21.82
C ASN A 181 14.23 33.74 21.59
N ARG A 182 14.38 34.87 20.89
CA ARG A 182 13.25 35.65 20.38
C ARG A 182 12.60 34.95 19.19
N ARG A 183 11.27 34.90 19.19
CA ARG A 183 10.44 34.49 18.07
C ARG A 183 10.39 35.58 17.00
N ALA A 184 9.84 35.23 15.84
CA ALA A 184 9.79 36.12 14.67
C ALA A 184 8.97 37.40 14.92
N GLN A 185 7.88 37.33 15.70
CA GLN A 185 7.07 38.50 16.10
C GLN A 185 7.53 39.15 17.42
N GLY A 186 8.69 38.75 17.98
CA GLY A 186 9.37 39.46 19.07
C GLY A 186 9.18 38.90 20.48
N ASP A 187 8.23 37.99 20.70
CA ASP A 187 8.10 37.26 21.97
C ASP A 187 9.34 36.41 22.27
N THR A 188 9.60 36.08 23.53
CA THR A 188 10.75 35.23 23.92
C THR A 188 10.28 33.83 24.26
N ASN A 189 10.94 32.81 23.72
CA ASN A 189 10.69 31.43 24.09
C ASN A 189 11.10 31.21 25.56
N PRO A 190 10.33 30.44 26.33
CA PRO A 190 10.78 30.03 27.65
C PRO A 190 12.05 29.17 27.54
N GLU A 191 12.75 28.99 28.66
CA GLU A 191 13.87 28.04 28.80
C GLU A 191 13.34 26.59 28.90
N TYR A 192 12.59 26.17 27.88
CA TYR A 192 11.93 24.86 27.86
C TYR A 192 12.97 23.73 27.78
N GLN A 193 12.71 22.64 28.51
CA GLN A 193 13.63 21.50 28.60
C GLN A 193 13.16 20.27 27.80
N ASN A 194 11.90 20.26 27.36
CA ASN A 194 11.27 19.16 26.62
C ASN A 194 10.55 19.71 25.38
N THR A 195 9.25 19.45 25.25
CA THR A 195 8.40 20.01 24.21
C THR A 195 7.95 21.43 24.54
N PHE A 196 7.71 22.25 23.53
CA PHE A 196 7.16 23.60 23.71
C PHE A 196 6.10 23.90 22.65
N VAL A 197 4.87 24.18 23.08
CA VAL A 197 3.73 24.50 22.23
C VAL A 197 3.41 26.00 22.36
N PHE A 198 3.23 26.68 21.23
CA PHE A 198 2.80 28.08 21.20
C PHE A 198 1.93 28.37 19.97
N THR A 199 1.12 29.42 20.03
CA THR A 199 0.33 29.90 18.88
C THR A 199 1.27 30.44 17.80
N ASN A 200 1.07 30.01 16.56
CA ASN A 200 1.91 30.41 15.44
C ASN A 200 1.83 31.92 15.20
N ASP A 201 2.99 32.57 15.20
CA ASP A 201 3.17 34.00 14.92
C ASP A 201 2.58 34.43 13.56
N PHE A 202 2.49 33.50 12.59
CA PHE A 202 1.92 33.70 11.25
C PHE A 202 0.82 32.67 10.95
N ALA A 203 -0.21 32.64 11.79
CA ALA A 203 -1.32 31.69 11.66
C ALA A 203 -2.07 31.80 10.31
N ALA A 204 -2.31 30.66 9.66
CA ALA A 204 -3.05 30.56 8.40
C ALA A 204 -4.58 30.78 8.58
N VAL A 205 -5.09 30.42 9.75
CA VAL A 205 -6.47 30.67 10.20
C VAL A 205 -6.46 31.40 11.54
N LYS A 206 -7.52 32.16 11.81
CA LYS A 206 -7.68 32.98 13.03
C LYS A 206 -9.02 32.66 13.69
N SER A 207 -9.13 32.96 14.98
CA SER A 207 -10.37 32.74 15.75
C SER A 207 -11.52 33.65 15.34
N ASP A 208 -11.22 34.78 14.69
CA ASP A 208 -12.18 35.76 14.17
C ASP A 208 -12.06 35.90 12.64
N GLN A 209 -13.19 35.87 11.94
CA GLN A 209 -13.25 36.07 10.49
C GLN A 209 -14.53 36.84 10.10
N PRO A 210 -14.46 37.83 9.19
CA PRO A 210 -15.65 38.51 8.67
C PRO A 210 -16.44 37.58 7.73
N GLN A 211 -17.77 37.69 7.74
CA GLN A 211 -18.63 37.02 6.76
C GLN A 211 -18.62 37.78 5.42
N PHE A 212 -18.62 37.05 4.30
CA PHE A 212 -18.64 37.63 2.95
C PHE A 212 -19.79 37.06 2.11
N LEU A 213 -20.26 37.83 1.10
CA LEU A 213 -21.56 37.63 0.44
C LEU A 213 -21.54 36.65 -0.76
N HIS A 214 -20.36 36.28 -1.27
CA HIS A 214 -20.20 35.25 -2.31
C HIS A 214 -20.04 33.86 -1.66
N LYS A 215 -19.98 32.74 -2.42
CA LYS A 215 -19.60 31.41 -1.88
C LYS A 215 -18.14 31.44 -1.38
N SER A 216 -17.97 32.02 -0.22
CA SER A 216 -16.73 32.22 0.50
C SER A 216 -17.12 32.27 1.96
N ASP A 217 -16.93 31.17 2.66
CA ASP A 217 -17.14 31.09 4.09
C ASP A 217 -15.82 31.44 4.78
N GLY A 218 -15.87 32.35 5.75
CA GLY A 218 -14.74 32.53 6.66
C GLY A 218 -14.53 31.24 7.45
N VAL A 219 -13.26 30.85 7.66
CA VAL A 219 -12.92 29.65 8.43
C VAL A 219 -12.18 30.07 9.69
N ARG A 220 -12.80 29.82 10.84
CA ARG A 220 -12.20 29.99 12.16
C ARG A 220 -11.26 28.82 12.47
N GLY A 221 -10.20 29.14 13.19
CA GLY A 221 -9.27 28.14 13.69
C GLY A 221 -8.12 28.70 14.49
N GLU A 222 -7.25 27.79 14.94
CA GLU A 222 -6.01 28.09 15.66
C GLU A 222 -4.85 27.34 15.00
N CYS A 223 -3.76 28.04 14.70
CA CYS A 223 -2.50 27.40 14.28
C CYS A 223 -1.51 27.42 15.43
N LYS A 224 -0.94 26.27 15.77
CA LYS A 224 0.10 26.12 16.80
C LYS A 224 1.36 25.53 16.18
N VAL A 225 2.51 25.90 16.76
CA VAL A 225 3.80 25.27 16.51
C VAL A 225 4.19 24.52 17.77
N MET A 226 4.74 23.31 17.61
CA MET A 226 5.21 22.48 18.72
C MET A 226 6.64 22.02 18.47
N CYS A 227 7.59 22.52 19.26
CA CYS A 227 8.98 22.07 19.25
C CYS A 227 9.07 20.72 19.96
N PHE A 228 9.82 19.77 19.38
CA PHE A 228 9.97 18.41 19.93
C PHE A 228 11.04 18.30 21.01
N SER A 229 12.07 19.15 20.94
CA SER A 229 13.24 19.10 21.82
C SER A 229 13.91 20.47 21.90
N PRO A 230 14.58 20.83 23.01
CA PRO A 230 15.43 22.03 23.04
C PRO A 230 16.65 21.93 22.11
N LYS A 231 17.03 20.72 21.68
CA LYS A 231 18.19 20.51 20.82
C LYS A 231 17.85 20.79 19.36
N HIS A 232 18.57 21.73 18.77
CA HIS A 232 18.38 22.15 17.38
C HIS A 232 18.90 21.13 16.35
N ASN A 233 19.81 20.24 16.75
CA ASN A 233 20.53 19.33 15.85
C ASN A 233 20.06 17.87 15.91
N ILE A 234 18.85 17.62 16.40
CA ILE A 234 18.28 16.27 16.44
C ILE A 234 17.03 16.21 15.60
N THR A 235 16.82 15.05 14.98
CA THR A 235 15.56 14.70 14.32
C THR A 235 14.87 13.56 15.06
N VAL A 236 13.60 13.29 14.75
CA VAL A 236 12.85 12.15 15.32
C VAL A 236 13.58 10.82 15.11
N ALA A 237 14.28 10.66 13.98
CA ALA A 237 15.07 9.47 13.66
C ALA A 237 16.26 9.24 14.61
N GLU A 238 16.75 10.31 15.26
CA GLU A 238 17.88 10.29 16.19
C GLU A 238 17.44 10.32 17.66
N MET A 239 16.15 10.52 17.92
CA MET A 239 15.58 10.53 19.27
C MET A 239 15.45 9.10 19.82
N SER A 240 15.68 8.93 21.13
CA SER A 240 15.31 7.69 21.81
C SER A 240 13.80 7.58 21.91
N LYS A 241 13.31 6.36 22.11
CA LYS A 241 11.88 6.11 22.38
C LYS A 241 11.36 7.00 23.51
N ASP A 242 12.11 7.10 24.61
CA ASP A 242 11.73 7.89 25.78
C ASP A 242 11.69 9.40 25.50
N ALA A 243 12.48 9.88 24.52
CA ALA A 243 12.44 11.27 24.10
C ALA A 243 11.22 11.59 23.19
N ILE A 244 10.65 10.59 22.50
CA ILE A 244 9.46 10.74 21.66
C ILE A 244 8.17 10.68 22.49
N ILE A 245 8.16 9.99 23.62
CA ILE A 245 6.97 9.90 24.50
C ILE A 245 6.41 11.29 24.88
N PRO A 246 7.23 12.28 25.33
CA PRO A 246 6.74 13.64 25.59
C PRO A 246 6.10 14.32 24.38
N VAL A 247 6.61 14.06 23.17
CA VAL A 247 6.03 14.59 21.91
C VAL A 247 4.61 14.07 21.73
N ILE A 248 4.40 12.76 21.90
CA ILE A 248 3.06 12.17 21.78
C ILE A 248 2.14 12.64 22.92
N LYS A 249 2.64 12.78 24.16
CA LYS A 249 1.85 13.33 25.27
C LYS A 249 1.39 14.76 24.97
N ALA A 250 2.24 15.59 24.36
CA ALA A 250 1.87 16.94 23.94
C ALA A 250 0.83 16.94 22.80
N TRP A 251 0.93 16.02 21.84
CA TRP A 251 -0.13 15.83 20.83
C TRP A 251 -1.49 15.47 21.45
N ILE A 252 -1.49 14.52 22.38
CA ILE A 252 -2.69 14.12 23.14
C ILE A 252 -3.28 15.30 23.90
N GLU A 253 -2.44 16.10 24.57
CA GLU A 253 -2.88 17.26 25.34
C GLU A 253 -3.52 18.33 24.44
N VAL A 254 -2.90 18.66 23.30
CA VAL A 254 -3.47 19.64 22.36
C VAL A 254 -4.82 19.15 21.82
N TYR A 255 -4.89 17.89 21.40
CA TYR A 255 -6.14 17.28 20.90
C TYR A 255 -7.24 17.29 21.97
N ARG A 256 -6.92 16.85 23.20
CA ARG A 256 -7.86 16.85 24.33
C ARG A 256 -8.36 18.26 24.66
N ASN A 257 -7.47 19.25 24.68
CA ASN A 257 -7.83 20.62 25.01
C ASN A 257 -8.75 21.24 23.94
N SER A 258 -8.67 20.81 22.69
CA SER A 258 -9.55 21.29 21.62
C SER A 258 -11.04 20.98 21.82
N PHE A 259 -11.41 19.94 22.57
CA PHE A 259 -12.81 19.68 22.95
C PHE A 259 -13.43 20.82 23.78
N SER A 260 -12.60 21.63 24.45
CA SER A 260 -13.08 22.77 25.23
C SER A 260 -13.40 24.01 24.38
N ILE A 261 -13.09 23.99 23.08
CA ILE A 261 -13.28 25.11 22.16
C ILE A 261 -14.50 24.81 21.26
N PRO A 262 -15.69 25.40 21.50
CA PRO A 262 -16.97 24.91 20.95
C PRO A 262 -17.11 24.92 19.43
N TYR A 263 -16.25 25.66 18.73
CA TYR A 263 -16.29 25.76 17.28
C TYR A 263 -15.24 24.91 16.59
N ILE A 264 -14.28 24.31 17.29
CA ILE A 264 -13.24 23.47 16.67
C ILE A 264 -13.82 22.08 16.45
N ASN A 265 -13.84 21.64 15.19
CA ASN A 265 -14.36 20.33 14.79
C ASN A 265 -13.27 19.38 14.27
N HIS A 266 -12.06 19.90 14.00
CA HIS A 266 -10.93 19.08 13.53
C HIS A 266 -9.60 19.58 14.07
N VAL A 267 -8.68 18.66 14.35
CA VAL A 267 -7.30 18.94 14.77
C VAL A 267 -6.34 18.19 13.87
N GLN A 268 -5.67 18.91 12.97
CA GLN A 268 -4.67 18.35 12.08
C GLN A 268 -3.27 18.54 12.67
N ILE A 269 -2.68 17.47 13.19
CA ILE A 269 -1.28 17.42 13.61
C ILE A 269 -0.45 16.96 12.42
N PHE A 270 0.61 17.71 12.07
CA PHE A 270 1.49 17.37 10.96
C PHE A 270 2.92 17.92 11.12
N GLU A 271 3.91 17.20 10.62
CA GLU A 271 5.32 17.64 10.54
C GLU A 271 5.74 17.73 9.07
N ASN A 272 6.49 18.79 8.73
CA ASN A 272 7.21 18.91 7.47
C ASN A 272 8.71 18.90 7.78
N LYS A 273 9.39 17.81 7.43
CA LYS A 273 10.83 17.62 7.66
C LYS A 273 11.61 17.86 6.36
N GLY A 274 12.66 18.68 6.45
CA GLY A 274 13.60 18.96 5.39
C GLY A 274 13.13 20.05 4.40
N ALA A 275 14.08 20.80 3.85
CA ALA A 275 13.80 21.94 2.96
C ALA A 275 13.00 21.54 1.71
N ILE A 276 13.20 20.32 1.20
CA ILE A 276 12.47 19.77 0.05
C ILE A 276 10.94 19.72 0.29
N MET A 277 10.51 19.61 1.54
CA MET A 277 9.09 19.60 1.95
C MET A 277 8.59 20.98 2.38
N GLY A 278 9.33 22.06 2.07
CA GLY A 278 8.93 23.42 2.40
C GLY A 278 9.19 23.83 3.85
N CYS A 279 9.98 23.05 4.60
CA CYS A 279 10.39 23.43 5.95
C CYS A 279 11.42 24.58 5.90
N SER A 280 11.11 25.70 6.55
CA SER A 280 11.93 26.91 6.56
C SER A 280 12.83 27.05 7.79
N ASN A 281 12.68 26.21 8.82
CA ASN A 281 13.52 26.20 10.02
C ASN A 281 13.89 24.76 10.39
N PRO A 282 15.19 24.43 10.52
CA PRO A 282 15.64 23.07 10.75
C PRO A 282 15.44 22.55 12.19
N HIS A 283 15.03 23.39 13.13
CA HIS A 283 14.73 22.96 14.49
C HIS A 283 13.58 21.93 14.50
N PRO A 284 13.65 20.82 15.25
CA PRO A 284 12.66 19.74 15.19
C PRO A 284 11.30 20.20 15.76
N HIS A 285 10.28 20.26 14.91
CA HIS A 285 8.94 20.72 15.30
C HIS A 285 7.84 20.14 14.41
N CYS A 286 6.61 20.15 14.91
CA CYS A 286 5.41 19.99 14.12
C CYS A 286 4.54 21.24 14.16
N GLN A 287 3.51 21.24 13.34
CA GLN A 287 2.42 22.20 13.37
C GLN A 287 1.11 21.49 13.72
N ILE A 288 0.20 22.25 14.32
CA ILE A 288 -1.12 21.77 14.69
C ILE A 288 -2.13 22.81 14.26
N TRP A 289 -2.99 22.46 13.31
CA TRP A 289 -4.03 23.35 12.82
C TRP A 289 -5.39 22.83 13.29
N CYS A 290 -6.04 23.62 14.13
CA CYS A 290 -7.38 23.35 14.62
C CYS A 290 -8.37 24.17 13.79
N THR A 291 -9.39 23.55 13.21
CA THR A 291 -10.33 24.23 12.29
C THR A 291 -11.77 23.95 12.67
N GLU A 292 -12.66 24.90 12.35
CA GLU A 292 -14.11 24.73 12.57
C GLU A 292 -14.79 23.80 11.57
N LEU A 293 -14.11 23.43 10.51
CA LEU A 293 -14.56 22.45 9.53
C LEU A 293 -13.59 21.28 9.50
N ILE A 294 -14.11 20.11 9.09
CA ILE A 294 -13.29 18.96 8.78
C ILE A 294 -12.69 19.18 7.38
N PRO A 295 -11.35 19.15 7.22
CA PRO A 295 -10.72 19.36 5.91
C PRO A 295 -11.05 18.26 4.89
N GLU A 296 -10.70 18.51 3.63
CA GLU A 296 -11.03 17.65 2.48
C GLU A 296 -10.53 16.21 2.61
N GLU A 297 -9.25 15.98 2.95
CA GLU A 297 -8.70 14.61 3.01
C GLU A 297 -9.35 13.77 4.12
N PRO A 298 -9.44 14.23 5.40
CA PRO A 298 -10.19 13.51 6.42
C PRO A 298 -11.67 13.32 6.07
N THR A 299 -12.31 14.28 5.39
CA THR A 299 -13.71 14.14 4.95
C THR A 299 -13.89 12.98 3.95
N LYS A 300 -12.96 12.81 3.00
CA LYS A 300 -12.99 11.67 2.05
C LYS A 300 -12.87 10.34 2.79
N GLU A 301 -12.00 10.28 3.80
CA GLU A 301 -11.80 9.08 4.61
C GLU A 301 -13.03 8.73 5.43
N ILE A 302 -13.59 9.68 6.16
CA ILE A 302 -14.83 9.50 6.95
C ILE A 302 -15.93 8.94 6.05
N ILE A 303 -16.19 9.58 4.90
CA ILE A 303 -17.23 9.12 3.95
C ILE A 303 -16.96 7.68 3.49
N SER A 304 -15.71 7.34 3.20
CA SER A 304 -15.36 6.01 2.67
C SER A 304 -15.40 4.93 3.77
N MET A 305 -14.95 5.25 4.98
CA MET A 305 -15.04 4.37 6.14
C MET A 305 -16.50 4.12 6.54
N THR A 306 -17.34 5.16 6.60
CA THR A 306 -18.79 5.02 6.84
C THR A 306 -19.42 4.07 5.82
N LYS A 307 -19.19 4.29 4.51
CA LYS A 307 -19.75 3.41 3.45
C LYS A 307 -19.25 1.98 3.54
N TYR A 308 -17.98 1.80 3.91
CA TYR A 308 -17.42 0.47 4.11
C TYR A 308 -18.10 -0.22 5.30
N TYR A 309 -18.29 0.50 6.41
CA TYR A 309 -18.96 -0.02 7.60
C TYR A 309 -20.42 -0.38 7.31
N GLU A 310 -21.19 0.48 6.63
CA GLU A 310 -22.58 0.19 6.24
C GLU A 310 -22.71 -1.08 5.39
N LYS A 311 -21.72 -1.34 4.51
CA LYS A 311 -21.72 -2.50 3.62
C LYS A 311 -21.23 -3.79 4.28
N ASN A 312 -20.19 -3.70 5.12
CA ASN A 312 -19.47 -4.87 5.63
C ASN A 312 -19.71 -5.13 7.12
N ASN A 313 -20.33 -4.18 7.83
CA ASN A 313 -20.51 -4.19 9.29
C ASN A 313 -19.17 -4.42 10.04
N SER A 314 -18.10 -3.82 9.51
CA SER A 314 -16.72 -3.90 10.03
C SER A 314 -15.96 -2.62 9.72
N CYS A 315 -14.95 -2.29 10.54
CA CYS A 315 -14.07 -1.15 10.30
C CYS A 315 -13.08 -1.45 9.17
N LEU A 316 -12.98 -0.54 8.20
CA LEU A 316 -12.11 -0.66 7.02
C LEU A 316 -10.65 -0.90 7.40
N LEU A 317 -10.10 -0.10 8.32
CA LEU A 317 -8.69 -0.21 8.71
C LEU A 317 -8.43 -1.41 9.63
N CYS A 318 -9.39 -1.85 10.45
CA CYS A 318 -9.27 -3.13 11.16
C CYS A 318 -9.14 -4.30 10.18
N ASP A 319 -10.02 -4.37 9.18
CA ASP A 319 -9.97 -5.42 8.15
C ASP A 319 -8.67 -5.34 7.34
N TYR A 320 -8.19 -4.14 7.04
CA TYR A 320 -6.93 -3.93 6.34
C TYR A 320 -5.72 -4.38 7.17
N VAL A 321 -5.67 -4.05 8.46
CA VAL A 321 -4.63 -4.54 9.39
C VAL A 321 -4.66 -6.07 9.44
N LEU A 322 -5.83 -6.68 9.56
CA LEU A 322 -5.97 -8.14 9.60
C LEU A 322 -5.52 -8.78 8.27
N LEU A 323 -5.81 -8.14 7.14
CA LEU A 323 -5.33 -8.57 5.83
C LEU A 323 -3.79 -8.59 5.77
N GLU A 324 -3.16 -7.45 6.08
CA GLU A 324 -1.69 -7.28 5.99
C GLU A 324 -0.92 -8.14 7.00
N THR A 325 -1.47 -8.34 8.21
CA THR A 325 -0.76 -9.01 9.30
C THR A 325 -1.02 -10.51 9.39
N LEU A 326 -2.19 -11.01 8.97
CA LEU A 326 -2.61 -12.40 9.19
C LEU A 326 -2.99 -13.18 7.93
N LYS A 327 -3.57 -12.53 6.91
CA LYS A 327 -4.11 -13.24 5.72
C LYS A 327 -3.11 -13.37 4.57
N LEU A 328 -2.20 -12.42 4.43
CA LEU A 328 -1.24 -12.43 3.34
C LEU A 328 0.03 -13.22 3.70
N LYS A 329 0.38 -14.15 2.81
CA LYS A 329 1.64 -14.87 2.89
C LYS A 329 2.81 -13.89 2.79
N ASP A 330 3.86 -14.12 3.58
CA ASP A 330 5.12 -13.37 3.56
C ASP A 330 5.01 -11.87 3.92
N LYS A 331 3.83 -11.37 4.33
CA LYS A 331 3.60 -10.00 4.83
C LYS A 331 4.27 -8.92 3.95
N PRO A 332 3.99 -8.89 2.63
CA PRO A 332 4.87 -8.29 1.64
C PRO A 332 5.05 -6.77 1.82
N ARG A 333 4.10 -6.10 2.49
CA ARG A 333 4.07 -4.64 2.68
C ARG A 333 4.31 -4.17 4.12
N ILE A 334 4.43 -5.07 5.10
CA ILE A 334 4.77 -4.68 6.47
C ILE A 334 6.24 -4.23 6.53
N VAL A 335 6.51 -3.03 7.03
CA VAL A 335 7.87 -2.50 7.22
C VAL A 335 8.39 -2.87 8.61
N CYS A 336 7.58 -2.60 9.63
CA CYS A 336 7.83 -3.01 11.01
C CYS A 336 6.51 -3.08 11.79
N GLU A 337 6.50 -3.84 12.88
CA GLU A 337 5.36 -3.94 13.79
C GLU A 337 5.85 -4.14 15.22
N ASN A 338 5.00 -3.76 16.17
CA ASN A 338 5.10 -4.15 17.59
C ASN A 338 3.72 -4.63 18.06
N ASP A 339 3.52 -4.78 19.36
CA ASP A 339 2.28 -5.35 19.89
C ASP A 339 1.04 -4.48 19.60
N SER A 340 1.19 -3.16 19.55
CA SER A 340 0.07 -2.22 19.42
C SER A 340 -0.10 -1.60 18.04
N PHE A 341 0.96 -1.55 17.22
CA PHE A 341 0.94 -0.88 15.92
C PHE A 341 1.60 -1.71 14.82
N VAL A 342 1.16 -1.47 13.58
CA VAL A 342 1.80 -1.95 12.36
C VAL A 342 2.12 -0.77 11.46
N CYS A 343 3.30 -0.77 10.86
CA CYS A 343 3.73 0.18 9.84
C CYS A 343 3.80 -0.56 8.51
N VAL A 344 3.01 -0.13 7.53
CA VAL A 344 2.94 -0.71 6.18
C VAL A 344 3.31 0.32 5.13
N THR A 345 3.83 -0.12 3.98
CA THR A 345 3.66 0.66 2.74
C THR A 345 2.29 0.31 2.17
N PRO A 346 1.30 1.21 2.21
CA PRO A 346 -0.08 0.85 1.89
C PRO A 346 -0.20 0.32 0.45
N PHE A 347 -1.13 -0.61 0.22
CA PHE A 347 -1.33 -1.21 -1.11
C PHE A 347 -1.57 -0.15 -2.21
N TRP A 348 -2.14 0.99 -1.83
CA TRP A 348 -2.47 2.13 -2.67
C TRP A 348 -1.51 3.33 -2.53
N ALA A 349 -0.31 3.12 -1.96
CA ALA A 349 0.68 4.17 -1.76
C ALA A 349 0.94 4.99 -3.02
N ILE A 350 1.06 6.32 -2.92
CA ILE A 350 1.39 7.22 -4.02
C ILE A 350 2.88 7.58 -4.01
N TRP A 351 3.42 7.93 -2.85
CA TRP A 351 4.82 8.29 -2.69
C TRP A 351 5.74 7.06 -2.72
N PRO A 352 7.03 7.21 -3.11
CA PRO A 352 7.90 6.06 -3.37
C PRO A 352 8.02 5.13 -2.17
N TYR A 353 8.37 5.70 -1.02
CA TYR A 353 8.51 5.03 0.26
C TYR A 353 7.42 5.47 1.24
N GLU A 354 6.21 5.75 0.74
CA GLU A 354 5.05 6.05 1.57
C GLU A 354 4.86 4.98 2.66
N THR A 355 4.55 5.40 3.88
CA THR A 355 4.13 4.46 4.92
C THR A 355 2.94 4.97 5.70
N MET A 356 2.21 4.02 6.28
CA MET A 356 1.07 4.27 7.14
C MET A 356 1.26 3.45 8.42
N ILE A 357 1.25 4.11 9.58
CA ILE A 357 1.20 3.48 10.89
C ILE A 357 -0.26 3.35 11.30
N ILE A 358 -0.69 2.16 11.67
CA ILE A 358 -2.10 1.87 12.01
C ILE A 358 -2.13 1.19 13.38
N ALA A 359 -3.04 1.63 14.25
CA ALA A 359 -3.32 0.93 15.49
C ALA A 359 -3.89 -0.47 15.21
N LYS A 360 -3.39 -1.51 15.90
CA LYS A 360 -3.88 -2.88 15.74
C LYS A 360 -5.23 -3.09 16.43
N SER A 361 -5.44 -2.44 17.58
CA SER A 361 -6.75 -2.31 18.20
C SER A 361 -7.57 -1.22 17.51
N HIS A 362 -8.90 -1.37 17.52
CA HIS A 362 -9.80 -0.33 17.04
C HIS A 362 -9.85 0.80 18.08
N ILE A 363 -9.12 1.87 17.80
CA ILE A 363 -9.15 3.13 18.55
C ILE A 363 -9.30 4.27 17.54
N THR A 364 -10.10 5.27 17.86
CA THR A 364 -10.48 6.34 16.92
C THR A 364 -9.54 7.53 16.96
N SER A 365 -8.81 7.72 18.07
CA SER A 365 -7.96 8.90 18.30
C SER A 365 -6.84 8.66 19.32
N LEU A 366 -5.91 9.61 19.42
CA LEU A 366 -4.77 9.53 20.34
C LEU A 366 -5.17 9.51 21.84
N ILE A 367 -6.34 10.05 22.20
CA ILE A 367 -6.81 10.07 23.59
C ILE A 367 -7.29 8.69 24.07
N GLU A 368 -7.56 7.77 23.15
CA GLU A 368 -7.99 6.39 23.43
C GLU A 368 -6.83 5.40 23.58
N LEU A 369 -5.57 5.86 23.52
CA LEU A 369 -4.42 5.00 23.81
C LEU A 369 -4.54 4.40 25.21
N ASP A 370 -4.55 3.07 25.27
CA ASP A 370 -4.71 2.29 26.50
C ASP A 370 -3.38 2.15 27.24
N GLY A 371 -3.10 3.17 28.07
CA GLY A 371 -2.00 3.18 29.03
C GLY A 371 -0.60 3.43 28.46
N GLU A 372 0.39 3.37 29.33
CA GLU A 372 1.80 3.67 29.00
C GLU A 372 2.41 2.68 27.98
N LYS A 373 1.82 1.47 27.85
CA LYS A 373 2.28 0.49 26.87
C LYS A 373 2.02 0.96 25.43
N GLN A 374 0.77 1.27 25.08
CA GLN A 374 0.44 1.73 23.73
C GLN A 374 1.15 3.04 23.40
N LEU A 375 1.33 3.92 24.38
CA LEU A 375 2.10 5.14 24.22
C LEU A 375 3.59 4.87 23.89
N SER A 376 4.23 3.97 24.64
CA SER A 376 5.60 3.51 24.37
C SER A 376 5.71 2.83 23.00
N ASP A 377 4.73 2.00 22.63
CA ASP A 377 4.72 1.28 21.37
C ASP A 377 4.53 2.24 20.18
N LEU A 378 3.74 3.32 20.32
CA LEU A 378 3.64 4.36 19.30
C LEU A 378 4.98 5.11 19.13
N ALA A 379 5.63 5.46 20.25
CA ALA A 379 6.95 6.09 20.21
C ALA A 379 8.01 5.19 19.54
N ASP A 380 8.00 3.88 19.84
CA ASP A 380 8.92 2.93 19.24
C ASP A 380 8.71 2.79 17.73
N ILE A 381 7.46 2.62 17.27
CA ILE A 381 7.21 2.40 15.85
C ILE A 381 7.53 3.65 15.01
N ILE A 382 7.28 4.85 15.53
CA ILE A 382 7.68 6.12 14.90
C ILE A 382 9.22 6.21 14.80
N ARG A 383 9.95 5.90 15.88
CA ARG A 383 11.41 5.85 15.88
C ARG A 383 11.94 4.87 14.83
N ARG A 384 11.37 3.67 14.77
CA ARG A 384 11.80 2.60 13.86
C ARG A 384 11.63 3.00 12.40
N ILE A 385 10.47 3.55 12.02
CA ILE A 385 10.26 3.96 10.63
C ILE A 385 11.12 5.17 10.24
N THR A 386 11.22 6.18 11.09
CA THR A 386 12.05 7.38 10.80
C THR A 386 13.54 7.05 10.74
N CYS A 387 14.04 6.14 11.58
CA CYS A 387 15.40 5.62 11.47
C CYS A 387 15.62 4.85 10.17
N ARG A 388 14.68 3.99 9.76
CA ARG A 388 14.77 3.26 8.49
C ARG A 388 14.81 4.22 7.31
N TYR A 389 14.00 5.27 7.32
CA TYR A 389 14.01 6.32 6.30
C TYR A 389 15.39 6.95 6.14
N ASP A 390 16.01 7.42 7.21
CA ASP A 390 17.34 8.04 7.15
C ASP A 390 18.42 7.05 6.67
N ASN A 391 18.23 5.75 6.92
CA ASN A 391 19.13 4.69 6.49
C ASN A 391 18.98 4.29 5.01
N VAL A 392 17.85 4.55 4.34
CA VAL A 392 17.63 4.17 2.93
C VAL A 392 18.70 4.79 2.02
N PHE A 393 18.99 6.07 2.21
CA PHE A 393 19.99 6.81 1.42
C PHE A 393 21.11 7.42 2.27
N LYS A 394 21.19 7.05 3.56
CA LYS A 394 22.18 7.57 4.54
C LYS A 394 22.20 9.10 4.55
N CYS A 395 21.04 9.70 4.74
CA CYS A 395 20.84 11.16 4.83
C CYS A 395 19.65 11.49 5.73
N SER A 396 19.50 12.75 6.14
CA SER A 396 18.25 13.22 6.77
C SER A 396 17.12 13.10 5.75
N PHE A 397 16.24 12.10 5.92
CA PHE A 397 15.22 11.79 4.93
C PHE A 397 14.03 12.73 5.08
N PRO A 398 13.68 13.53 4.05
CA PRO A 398 12.58 14.47 4.11
C PRO A 398 11.24 13.75 4.01
N TYR A 399 10.22 14.28 4.68
CA TYR A 399 8.84 13.82 4.56
C TYR A 399 7.85 14.89 5.06
N SER A 400 6.61 14.77 4.62
CA SER A 400 5.47 15.31 5.36
C SER A 400 4.79 14.14 6.06
N MET A 401 4.44 14.31 7.32
CA MET A 401 3.65 13.32 8.06
C MET A 401 2.46 13.98 8.71
N GLY A 402 1.40 13.21 8.97
CA GLY A 402 0.22 13.71 9.65
C GLY A 402 -0.57 12.61 10.33
N ILE A 403 -1.39 13.00 11.30
CA ILE A 403 -2.25 12.10 12.07
C ILE A 403 -3.69 12.28 11.60
N HIS A 404 -4.34 11.18 11.25
CA HIS A 404 -5.78 11.11 11.02
C HIS A 404 -6.42 10.36 12.20
N GLN A 405 -7.39 11.03 12.81
CA GLN A 405 -8.11 10.61 14.00
C GLN A 405 -9.50 11.23 13.99
N ALA A 406 -10.37 10.77 14.88
CA ALA A 406 -11.76 11.23 14.96
C ALA A 406 -11.89 12.76 14.99
N PRO A 407 -12.96 13.33 14.40
CA PRO A 407 -13.36 14.71 14.60
C PRO A 407 -13.52 15.10 16.08
N ILE A 408 -13.49 16.40 16.36
CA ILE A 408 -13.76 16.96 17.68
C ILE A 408 -15.25 17.24 17.80
N ASP A 409 -16.02 16.25 18.24
CA ASP A 409 -17.40 16.43 18.69
C ASP A 409 -17.80 15.33 19.70
N GLU A 410 -19.05 15.35 20.18
CA GLU A 410 -19.56 14.38 21.16
C GLU A 410 -20.16 13.11 20.51
N LYS A 411 -19.94 12.86 19.21
CA LYS A 411 -20.52 11.71 18.49
C LYS A 411 -19.63 10.48 18.59
N ASP A 412 -20.26 9.33 18.33
CA ASP A 412 -19.56 8.05 18.18
C ASP A 412 -18.97 7.92 16.78
N HIS A 413 -17.65 7.89 16.71
CA HIS A 413 -16.84 7.79 15.49
C HIS A 413 -16.24 6.39 15.26
N SER A 414 -16.68 5.37 16.00
CA SER A 414 -16.19 3.98 15.84
C SER A 414 -16.43 3.37 14.45
N HIS A 415 -17.38 3.91 13.68
CA HIS A 415 -17.73 3.42 12.35
C HIS A 415 -17.03 4.16 11.21
N ASP A 416 -16.47 5.35 11.46
CA ASP A 416 -15.92 6.25 10.44
C ASP A 416 -14.49 6.72 10.72
N SER A 417 -13.90 6.29 11.83
CA SER A 417 -12.57 6.70 12.27
C SER A 417 -11.76 5.53 12.83
N HIS A 418 -10.46 5.54 12.58
CA HIS A 418 -9.47 4.62 13.16
C HIS A 418 -8.12 5.34 13.15
N LEU A 419 -7.46 5.45 14.29
CA LEU A 419 -6.19 6.19 14.42
C LEU A 419 -5.12 5.63 13.48
N HIS A 420 -4.63 6.49 12.59
CA HIS A 420 -3.52 6.17 11.71
C HIS A 420 -2.67 7.41 11.37
N LEU A 421 -1.40 7.17 11.07
CA LEU A 421 -0.42 8.20 10.74
C LEU A 421 0.12 7.95 9.34
N HIS A 422 0.12 8.97 8.50
CA HIS A 422 0.67 8.94 7.14
C HIS A 422 2.06 9.54 7.10
N PHE A 423 2.96 8.96 6.29
CA PHE A 423 4.26 9.52 5.95
C PHE A 423 4.42 9.58 4.42
N TYR A 424 4.67 10.78 3.91
CA TYR A 424 4.79 11.11 2.49
C TYR A 424 6.20 11.61 2.15
N PRO A 425 7.19 10.71 1.99
CA PRO A 425 8.54 11.09 1.62
C PRO A 425 8.69 11.27 0.09
N PRO A 426 9.41 12.31 -0.38
CA PRO A 426 9.55 12.59 -1.79
C PRO A 426 10.71 11.82 -2.44
N LEU A 427 11.73 11.38 -1.71
CA LEU A 427 12.92 10.75 -2.29
C LEU A 427 12.57 9.41 -2.97
N LEU A 428 13.19 9.15 -4.12
CA LEU A 428 12.88 7.99 -4.98
C LEU A 428 14.09 7.10 -5.26
N ARG A 429 15.20 7.64 -5.77
CA ARG A 429 16.35 6.82 -6.23
C ARG A 429 17.62 6.99 -5.41
N SER A 430 17.79 8.14 -4.79
CA SER A 430 18.95 8.52 -3.99
C SER A 430 18.58 9.68 -3.07
N SER A 431 19.54 10.12 -2.25
CA SER A 431 19.44 11.35 -1.44
C SER A 431 19.28 12.63 -2.28
N THR A 432 19.46 12.55 -3.60
CA THR A 432 19.43 13.69 -4.52
C THR A 432 18.33 13.57 -5.59
N VAL A 433 17.61 12.46 -5.68
CA VAL A 433 16.58 12.26 -6.72
C VAL A 433 15.24 11.98 -6.08
N LYS A 434 14.34 12.97 -6.19
CA LYS A 434 12.97 12.90 -5.69
C LYS A 434 11.95 12.60 -6.79
N LYS A 435 10.78 12.16 -6.36
CA LYS A 435 9.55 12.10 -7.13
C LYS A 435 8.95 13.50 -7.27
N PHE A 436 8.41 13.76 -8.45
CA PHE A 436 7.61 14.95 -8.74
C PHE A 436 6.18 14.52 -9.06
N LEU A 437 5.20 15.02 -8.31
CA LEU A 437 3.78 14.86 -8.63
C LEU A 437 3.34 16.04 -9.51
N VAL A 438 3.53 15.90 -10.82
CA VAL A 438 3.33 16.98 -11.81
C VAL A 438 2.65 16.44 -13.06
N GLY A 439 2.29 17.29 -14.02
CA GLY A 439 1.87 16.84 -15.36
C GLY A 439 0.66 15.89 -15.33
N TYR A 440 0.89 14.60 -15.56
CA TYR A 440 -0.16 13.58 -15.54
C TYR A 440 -0.81 13.48 -14.15
N GLU A 441 -0.02 13.51 -13.08
CA GLU A 441 -0.53 13.40 -11.70
C GLU A 441 -1.35 14.62 -11.25
N MET A 442 -1.14 15.79 -11.86
CA MET A 442 -1.95 16.99 -11.59
C MET A 442 -3.22 17.07 -12.43
N LEU A 443 -3.27 16.40 -13.59
CA LEU A 443 -4.34 16.56 -14.59
C LEU A 443 -5.16 15.28 -14.83
N ALA A 444 -4.74 14.13 -14.30
CA ALA A 444 -5.39 12.84 -14.52
C ALA A 444 -5.47 12.00 -13.23
N GLU A 445 -4.43 11.24 -12.88
CA GLU A 445 -4.40 10.44 -11.65
C GLU A 445 -2.96 10.26 -11.13
N PRO A 446 -2.75 10.03 -9.82
CA PRO A 446 -1.44 9.75 -9.27
C PRO A 446 -0.80 8.52 -9.91
N GLN A 447 0.50 8.60 -10.22
CA GLN A 447 1.29 7.50 -10.78
C GLN A 447 2.50 7.20 -9.91
N ARG A 448 2.91 5.93 -9.75
CA ARG A 448 4.13 5.52 -9.02
C ARG A 448 5.04 4.58 -9.81
N ASP A 449 6.34 4.74 -9.61
CA ASP A 449 7.39 4.05 -10.39
C ASP A 449 7.90 2.75 -9.74
N LEU A 450 7.75 2.61 -8.43
CA LEU A 450 8.24 1.49 -7.60
C LEU A 450 7.02 0.77 -7.03
N THR A 451 6.95 -0.56 -6.88
CA THR A 451 5.77 -1.16 -6.22
C THR A 451 5.77 -0.93 -4.69
N PRO A 452 4.61 -0.90 -4.02
CA PRO A 452 4.53 -0.90 -2.56
C PRO A 452 5.32 -2.03 -1.89
N GLU A 453 5.33 -3.21 -2.52
CA GLU A 453 6.06 -4.39 -2.03
C GLU A 453 7.58 -4.19 -2.09
N GLN A 454 8.10 -3.65 -3.20
CA GLN A 454 9.53 -3.32 -3.35
C GLN A 454 9.97 -2.21 -2.38
N ALA A 455 9.12 -1.20 -2.18
CA ALA A 455 9.38 -0.13 -1.22
C ALA A 455 9.47 -0.66 0.21
N ALA A 456 8.50 -1.48 0.63
CA ALA A 456 8.49 -2.10 1.95
C ALA A 456 9.70 -3.02 2.15
N ASP A 457 10.09 -3.80 1.13
CA ASP A 457 11.28 -4.66 1.19
C ASP A 457 12.57 -3.86 1.38
N THR A 458 12.72 -2.74 0.68
CA THR A 458 13.85 -1.83 0.84
C THR A 458 13.91 -1.27 2.27
N LEU A 459 12.77 -0.79 2.78
CA LEU A 459 12.69 -0.25 4.14
C LEU A 459 12.96 -1.31 5.21
N ARG A 460 12.44 -2.54 5.04
CA ARG A 460 12.69 -3.69 5.94
C ARG A 460 14.16 -4.06 6.04
N LYS A 461 14.90 -3.98 4.93
CA LYS A 461 16.34 -4.30 4.88
C LYS A 461 17.23 -3.26 5.54
N CYS A 462 16.72 -2.05 5.79
CA CYS A 462 17.46 -1.01 6.50
C CYS A 462 17.58 -1.34 8.00
N SER A 463 18.69 -0.91 8.61
CA SER A 463 18.93 -1.04 10.06
C SER A 463 17.93 -0.21 10.87
N GLU A 464 17.62 -0.64 12.09
CA GLU A 464 16.89 0.17 13.09
C GLU A 464 17.83 0.96 14.02
N ILE A 465 19.15 0.89 13.75
CA ILE A 465 20.18 1.74 14.32
C ILE A 465 20.50 2.80 13.28
N HIS A 466 20.48 4.07 13.68
CA HIS A 466 20.68 5.19 12.77
C HIS A 466 22.12 5.18 12.22
N TYR A 467 22.32 5.42 10.92
CA TYR A 467 23.65 5.30 10.27
C TYR A 467 24.75 6.16 10.93
N LYS A 468 24.39 7.28 11.57
CA LYS A 468 25.34 8.11 12.34
C LYS A 468 25.87 7.42 13.62
N GLN A 469 25.23 6.34 14.07
CA GLN A 469 25.62 5.56 15.24
C GLN A 469 26.34 4.26 14.86
N GLU A 470 26.28 3.84 13.59
CA GLU A 470 27.03 2.70 13.07
C GLU A 470 28.50 3.11 12.92
N LYS A 471 29.36 2.62 13.82
CA LYS A 471 30.82 2.81 13.78
C LYS A 471 31.50 1.79 12.90
#